data_AF-D4F5H3-F1
#
_entry.id   AF-D4F5H3-F1
#
_cell.length_a   1.000
_cell.length_b   1.000
_cell.length_c   1.000
_cell.angle_alpha   90.00
_cell.angle_beta   90.00
_cell.angle_gamma   90.00
#
_symmetry.space_group_name_H-M   'P 1'
#
loop_
_entity.id
_entity.type
_entity.pdbx_description
1 polymer ?
#
loop_
_entity_poly.entity_id
_entity_poly.type
_entity_poly.pdbx_seq_one_letter_code
_entity_poly.pdbx_strand_id
1 'polypeptide(L)'
;MDLIMRFPALLSLTLLLTPWLPATAQADDGLTPAQQRQLFFGHDDRSQVNDVTAWPWQAIGQVETASGNLCTATLIAPRWALTAGHCLLAPPGKIDRAVALRFIANDGKWRYQTHQLRTRVNPQLQNKLKADGDGWIVPPAAAPQDYGLVEISGGPLPDIRPL
;
A
#
# COMPACT_ATOMS: atom_id res chain seq x y z
N MET A 1 -76.91 -22.82 -12.91
CA MET A 1 -75.55 -23.39 -12.89
C MET A 1 -74.61 -22.23 -13.12
N ASP A 2 -74.07 -21.75 -12.01
CA ASP A 2 -73.62 -20.38 -11.78
C ASP A 2 -72.28 -20.02 -12.42
N LEU A 3 -72.17 -18.72 -12.68
CA LEU A 3 -71.01 -17.95 -13.11
C LEU A 3 -70.08 -17.64 -11.91
N ILE A 4 -68.87 -17.14 -12.20
CA ILE A 4 -67.92 -16.38 -11.32
C ILE A 4 -66.82 -17.24 -10.66
N MET A 5 -65.55 -17.25 -11.11
CA MET A 5 -64.46 -16.24 -11.07
C MET A 5 -63.41 -16.59 -9.98
N ARG A 6 -62.13 -16.39 -10.35
CA ARG A 6 -60.92 -16.04 -9.54
C ARG A 6 -59.82 -17.10 -9.53
N PHE A 7 -58.65 -16.76 -10.09
CA PHE A 7 -57.45 -16.33 -9.35
C PHE A 7 -56.28 -16.12 -10.33
N PRO A 8 -55.67 -14.92 -10.41
CA PRO A 8 -54.51 -14.67 -11.26
C PRO A 8 -53.22 -15.02 -10.50
N ALA A 9 -52.36 -15.85 -11.07
CA ALA A 9 -50.99 -16.03 -10.60
C ALA A 9 -50.08 -15.10 -11.41
N LEU A 10 -49.81 -13.92 -10.85
CA LEU A 10 -48.80 -12.99 -11.32
C LEU A 10 -47.41 -13.64 -11.23
N LEU A 11 -46.80 -13.94 -12.39
CA LEU A 11 -45.36 -14.22 -12.47
C LEU A 11 -44.59 -12.90 -12.32
N SER A 12 -44.04 -12.66 -11.13
CA SER A 12 -43.08 -11.58 -10.89
C SER A 12 -41.71 -12.00 -11.41
N LEU A 13 -41.34 -11.49 -12.59
CA LEU A 13 -39.98 -11.54 -13.12
C LEU A 13 -39.17 -10.40 -12.48
N THR A 14 -38.58 -10.62 -11.31
CA THR A 14 -37.58 -9.70 -10.74
C THR A 14 -36.20 -10.05 -11.28
N LEU A 15 -35.84 -9.39 -12.38
CA LEU A 15 -34.48 -9.36 -12.92
C LEU A 15 -33.58 -8.67 -11.88
N LEU A 16 -32.73 -9.43 -11.20
CA LEU A 16 -31.70 -8.93 -10.28
C LEU A 16 -30.67 -8.12 -11.06
N LEU A 17 -30.89 -6.80 -11.19
CA LEU A 17 -29.83 -5.85 -11.45
C LEU A 17 -29.07 -5.62 -10.14
N THR A 18 -28.06 -6.43 -9.87
CA THR A 18 -27.01 -6.04 -8.92
C THR A 18 -26.03 -5.15 -9.69
N PRO A 19 -25.95 -3.84 -9.42
CA PRO A 19 -24.86 -3.05 -9.97
C PRO A 19 -23.58 -3.56 -9.31
N TRP A 20 -22.63 -4.01 -10.13
CA TRP A 20 -21.24 -4.13 -9.71
C TRP A 20 -20.76 -2.74 -9.32
N LEU A 21 -20.81 -2.43 -8.04
CA LEU A 21 -20.09 -1.30 -7.47
C LEU A 21 -18.60 -1.68 -7.53
N PRO A 22 -17.75 -0.94 -8.25
CA PRO A 22 -16.32 -1.08 -8.06
C PRO A 22 -16.04 -0.73 -6.60
N ALA A 23 -15.38 -1.64 -5.88
CA ALA A 23 -14.85 -1.34 -4.56
C ALA A 23 -13.75 -0.27 -4.73
N THR A 24 -14.15 1.00 -4.72
CA THR A 24 -13.23 2.09 -4.43
C THR A 24 -12.78 1.87 -2.99
N ALA A 25 -11.56 1.38 -2.79
CA ALA A 25 -10.88 1.46 -1.52
C ALA A 25 -10.58 2.94 -1.25
N GLN A 26 -11.63 3.68 -0.89
CA GLN A 26 -11.52 5.02 -0.38
C GLN A 26 -11.04 4.84 1.05
N ALA A 27 -9.77 5.14 1.32
CA ALA A 27 -9.34 5.45 2.68
C ALA A 27 -9.96 6.82 3.04
N ASP A 28 -11.28 6.85 3.19
CA ASP A 28 -11.98 7.96 3.82
C ASP A 28 -11.86 7.73 5.33
N ASP A 29 -10.70 8.08 5.87
CA ASP A 29 -10.50 8.18 7.30
C ASP A 29 -11.36 9.36 7.76
N GLY A 30 -12.65 9.11 8.02
CA GLY A 30 -13.66 10.07 8.52
C GLY A 30 -13.36 10.64 9.91
N LEU A 31 -12.08 10.86 10.19
CA LEU A 31 -11.50 11.41 11.39
C LEU A 31 -11.73 12.92 11.41
N THR A 32 -12.23 13.40 12.53
CA THR A 32 -12.25 14.83 12.83
C THR A 32 -10.82 15.38 12.85
N PRO A 33 -10.62 16.71 12.64
CA PRO A 33 -9.31 17.32 12.74
C PRO A 33 -8.58 17.06 14.08
N ALA A 34 -9.32 16.84 15.16
CA ALA A 34 -8.75 16.48 16.46
C ALA A 34 -8.24 15.03 16.50
N GLN A 35 -8.98 14.10 15.90
CA GLN A 35 -8.57 12.69 15.79
C GLN A 35 -7.37 12.53 14.85
N GLN A 36 -7.33 13.29 13.75
CA GLN A 36 -6.15 13.36 12.88
C GLN A 36 -4.89 13.81 13.62
N ARG A 37 -5.03 14.51 14.75
CA ARG A 37 -3.93 14.99 15.59
C ARG A 37 -3.67 14.13 16.84
N GLN A 38 -4.43 13.05 17.05
CA GLN A 38 -4.36 12.29 18.31
C GLN A 38 -3.01 11.58 18.53
N LEU A 39 -2.29 11.27 17.46
CA LEU A 39 -0.94 10.67 17.52
C LEU A 39 0.18 11.73 17.47
N PHE A 40 -0.17 13.01 17.49
CA PHE A 40 0.78 14.12 17.44
C PHE A 40 0.92 14.72 18.84
N PHE A 41 2.07 14.53 19.46
CA PHE A 41 2.40 15.17 20.74
C PHE A 41 3.10 16.49 20.44
N GLY A 42 2.58 17.61 20.97
CA GLY A 42 3.17 18.94 20.78
C GLY A 42 2.61 19.71 19.58
N HIS A 43 3.42 20.60 19.00
CA HIS A 43 3.07 21.37 17.81
C HIS A 43 3.35 20.55 16.53
N ASP A 44 2.42 20.60 15.56
CA ASP A 44 2.63 20.00 14.24
C ASP A 44 3.36 21.00 13.33
N ASP A 45 4.68 20.83 13.23
CA ASP A 45 5.56 21.70 12.44
C ASP A 45 5.79 21.19 11.01
N ARG A 46 4.99 20.21 10.54
CA ARG A 46 5.12 19.68 9.18
C ARG A 46 4.74 20.74 8.16
N SER A 47 5.57 20.90 7.14
CA SER A 47 5.26 21.70 5.95
C SER A 47 4.89 20.78 4.79
N GLN A 48 3.86 21.16 4.05
CA GLN A 48 3.49 20.43 2.83
C GLN A 48 4.58 20.61 1.78
N VAL A 49 5.00 19.49 1.18
CA VAL A 49 5.88 19.50 0.02
C VAL A 49 5.04 19.84 -1.22
N ASN A 50 5.26 21.02 -1.79
CA ASN A 50 4.49 21.51 -2.94
C ASN A 50 5.02 21.03 -4.30
N ASP A 51 6.29 20.62 -4.36
CA ASP A 51 6.90 20.05 -5.56
C ASP A 51 7.57 18.73 -5.23
N VAL A 52 6.85 17.63 -5.48
CA VAL A 52 7.34 16.26 -5.30
C VAL A 52 8.29 15.82 -6.42
N THR A 53 8.46 16.62 -7.47
CA THR A 53 9.42 16.36 -8.56
C THR A 53 10.81 16.89 -8.21
N ALA A 54 10.90 17.82 -7.26
CA ALA A 54 12.17 18.34 -6.78
C ALA A 54 12.96 17.28 -6.00
N TRP A 55 14.30 17.33 -6.09
CA TRP A 55 15.15 16.60 -5.16
C TRP A 55 15.07 17.25 -3.76
N PRO A 56 15.00 16.48 -2.66
CA PRO A 56 15.11 15.02 -2.57
C PRO A 56 13.79 14.24 -2.73
N TRP A 57 12.66 14.93 -2.80
CA TRP A 57 11.32 14.34 -2.70
C TRP A 57 11.00 13.32 -3.79
N GLN A 58 11.50 13.54 -5.02
CA GLN A 58 11.34 12.60 -6.13
C GLN A 58 11.92 11.20 -5.86
N ALA A 59 12.90 11.07 -4.95
CA ALA A 59 13.52 9.79 -4.59
C ALA A 59 12.68 9.00 -3.57
N ILE A 60 11.67 9.61 -2.96
CA ILE A 60 10.76 8.96 -2.01
C ILE A 60 9.54 8.47 -2.78
N GLY A 61 9.24 7.19 -2.62
CA GLY A 61 8.19 6.48 -3.34
C GLY A 61 7.44 5.49 -2.47
N GLN A 62 6.64 4.68 -3.13
CA GLN A 62 5.84 3.63 -2.52
C GLN A 62 6.28 2.28 -3.06
N VAL A 63 6.40 1.30 -2.17
CA VAL A 63 6.47 -0.12 -2.51
C VAL A 63 5.15 -0.79 -2.14
N GLU A 64 4.63 -1.59 -3.05
CA GLU A 64 3.52 -2.51 -2.82
C GLU A 64 4.04 -3.94 -2.85
N THR A 65 3.48 -4.77 -1.98
CA THR A 65 3.88 -6.17 -1.80
C THR A 65 2.78 -7.14 -2.24
N ALA A 66 3.09 -8.44 -2.30
CA ALA A 66 2.16 -9.45 -2.77
C ALA A 66 0.97 -9.64 -1.83
N SER A 67 1.11 -9.32 -0.53
CA SER A 67 -0.01 -9.28 0.42
C SER A 67 -0.90 -8.05 0.26
N GLY A 68 -0.47 -7.05 -0.51
CA GLY A 68 -1.12 -5.74 -0.62
C GLY A 68 -0.62 -4.70 0.39
N ASN A 69 0.41 -5.00 1.20
CA ASN A 69 1.01 -3.99 2.07
C ASN A 69 1.63 -2.86 1.24
N LEU A 70 1.33 -1.62 1.65
CA LEU A 70 1.90 -0.40 1.09
C LEU A 70 2.88 0.20 2.09
N CYS A 71 4.12 0.36 1.68
CA CYS A 71 5.17 0.99 2.47
C CYS A 71 5.86 2.10 1.70
N THR A 72 6.57 2.96 2.41
CA THR A 72 7.50 3.92 1.80
C THR A 72 8.76 3.19 1.32
N ALA A 73 9.29 3.61 0.18
CA ALA A 73 10.59 3.17 -0.32
C ALA A 73 11.38 4.38 -0.83
N THR A 74 12.70 4.35 -0.67
CA THR A 74 13.58 5.48 -1.02
C THR A 74 14.63 5.01 -2.00
N LEU A 75 14.72 5.63 -3.18
CA LEU A 75 15.74 5.33 -4.18
C LEU A 75 17.12 5.81 -3.69
N ILE A 76 18.01 4.86 -3.38
CA ILE A 76 19.37 5.13 -2.86
C ILE A 76 20.46 4.85 -3.90
N ALA A 77 20.11 4.21 -5.01
CA ALA A 77 20.95 4.05 -6.19
C ALA A 77 20.06 3.83 -7.43
N PRO A 78 20.56 3.92 -8.67
CA PRO A 78 19.74 3.84 -9.87
C PRO A 78 18.84 2.59 -9.98
N ARG A 79 19.20 1.49 -9.30
CA ARG A 79 18.44 0.23 -9.30
C ARG A 79 18.02 -0.25 -7.91
N TRP A 80 18.26 0.54 -6.86
CA TRP A 80 18.07 0.09 -5.48
C TRP A 80 17.22 1.07 -4.70
N ALA A 81 16.10 0.57 -4.19
CA ALA A 81 15.27 1.29 -3.23
C ALA A 81 15.39 0.64 -1.84
N LEU A 82 15.58 1.46 -0.82
CA LEU A 82 15.59 1.09 0.59
C LEU A 82 14.17 1.18 1.16
N THR A 83 13.78 0.22 1.98
CA THR A 83 12.53 0.22 2.74
C THR A 83 12.74 -0.51 4.08
N ALA A 84 11.70 -0.61 4.90
CA ALA A 84 11.75 -1.39 6.13
C ALA A 84 11.75 -2.90 5.83
N GLY A 85 12.43 -3.68 6.66
CA GLY A 85 12.54 -5.12 6.47
C GLY A 85 11.21 -5.83 6.72
N HIS A 86 10.47 -5.40 7.74
CA HIS A 86 9.15 -5.92 8.09
C HIS A 86 8.12 -5.71 6.97
N CYS A 87 8.28 -4.68 6.13
CA CYS A 87 7.42 -4.47 4.96
C CYS A 87 7.57 -5.59 3.94
N LEU A 88 8.73 -6.26 3.88
CA LEU A 88 9.03 -7.32 2.91
C LEU A 88 8.83 -8.72 3.51
N LEU A 89 8.11 -8.82 4.63
CA LEU A 89 7.77 -10.05 5.33
C LEU A 89 6.27 -10.05 5.68
N ALA A 90 5.59 -11.17 5.51
CA ALA A 90 4.20 -11.37 5.94
C ALA A 90 4.14 -12.32 7.14
N PRO A 91 3.29 -12.06 8.16
CA PRO A 91 3.04 -13.02 9.24
C PRO A 91 2.52 -14.36 8.70
N PRO A 92 2.90 -15.51 9.29
CA PRO A 92 3.77 -15.70 10.45
C PRO A 92 5.28 -15.81 10.12
N GLY A 93 5.76 -15.25 9.00
CA GLY A 93 7.18 -15.25 8.62
C GLY A 93 7.44 -15.87 7.26
N LYS A 94 7.00 -15.19 6.20
CA LYS A 94 7.34 -15.49 4.80
C LYS A 94 7.80 -14.23 4.11
N ILE A 95 8.70 -14.36 3.14
CA ILE A 95 9.05 -13.23 2.28
C ILE A 95 7.80 -12.76 1.54
N ASP A 96 7.47 -11.50 1.76
CA ASP A 96 6.43 -10.79 1.04
C ASP A 96 7.08 -9.97 -0.07
N ARG A 97 6.93 -10.44 -1.30
CA ARG A 97 7.68 -9.89 -2.44
C ARG A 97 7.11 -8.54 -2.83
N ALA A 98 7.99 -7.59 -3.12
CA ALA A 98 7.61 -6.34 -3.75
C ALA A 98 7.08 -6.65 -5.16
N VAL A 99 5.88 -6.18 -5.46
CA VAL A 99 5.18 -6.37 -6.74
C VAL A 99 5.09 -5.08 -7.55
N ALA A 100 5.11 -3.91 -6.88
CA ALA A 100 5.20 -2.63 -7.56
C ALA A 100 6.06 -1.64 -6.77
N LEU A 101 6.79 -0.79 -7.49
CA LEU A 101 7.57 0.32 -6.94
C LEU A 101 7.20 1.56 -7.74
N ARG A 102 6.79 2.63 -7.05
CA ARG A 102 6.19 3.82 -7.63
C ARG A 102 6.81 5.10 -7.07
N PHE A 103 7.01 6.09 -7.92
CA PHE A 103 7.59 7.38 -7.54
C PHE A 103 6.84 8.55 -8.18
N ILE A 104 6.90 9.71 -7.51
CA ILE A 104 6.32 10.99 -7.95
C ILE A 104 4.81 10.84 -8.19
N ALA A 105 4.05 10.86 -7.09
CA ALA A 105 2.59 10.90 -7.13
C ALA A 105 2.11 12.30 -7.52
N ASN A 106 1.30 12.41 -8.55
CA ASN A 106 0.69 13.66 -9.00
C ASN A 106 -0.76 13.41 -9.41
N ASP A 107 -1.72 14.08 -8.78
CA ASP A 107 -3.16 13.96 -9.04
C ASP A 107 -3.66 12.51 -9.12
N GLY A 108 -3.27 11.69 -8.13
CA GLY A 108 -3.66 10.27 -8.04
C GLY A 108 -2.98 9.35 -9.07
N LYS A 109 -2.03 9.87 -9.86
CA LYS A 109 -1.25 9.08 -10.82
C LYS A 109 0.22 9.03 -10.40
N TRP A 110 0.90 7.97 -10.81
CA TRP A 110 2.33 7.80 -10.62
C TRP A 110 3.07 8.13 -11.91
N ARG A 111 4.08 9.00 -11.85
CA ARG A 111 4.93 9.26 -13.03
C ARG A 111 5.78 8.05 -13.38
N TYR A 112 6.28 7.33 -12.37
CA TYR A 112 7.06 6.12 -12.55
C TYR A 112 6.43 4.95 -11.80
N GLN A 113 6.30 3.81 -12.48
CA GLN A 113 5.84 2.55 -11.90
C GLN A 113 6.56 1.38 -12.58
N THR A 114 7.17 0.49 -11.79
CA THR A 114 7.80 -0.73 -12.29
C THR A 114 7.36 -1.94 -11.48
N HIS A 115 7.26 -3.09 -12.15
CA HIS A 115 6.90 -4.38 -11.55
C HIS A 115 8.02 -5.42 -11.72
N GLN A 116 9.12 -5.06 -12.39
CA GLN A 116 10.26 -5.95 -12.58
C GLN A 116 11.19 -5.89 -11.37
N LEU A 117 10.73 -6.43 -10.25
CA LEU A 117 11.36 -6.24 -8.94
C LEU A 117 11.97 -7.52 -8.39
N ARG A 118 13.02 -7.37 -7.60
CA ARG A 118 13.53 -8.43 -6.73
C ARG A 118 13.65 -7.91 -5.29
N THR A 119 13.00 -8.62 -4.38
CA THR A 119 13.10 -8.39 -2.94
C THR A 119 14.41 -8.93 -2.38
N ARG A 120 15.04 -8.15 -1.50
CA ARG A 120 16.20 -8.52 -0.68
C ARG A 120 15.91 -8.12 0.77
N VAL A 121 15.73 -9.10 1.62
CA VAL A 121 15.49 -8.90 3.05
C VAL A 121 16.21 -10.00 3.82
N ASN A 122 16.66 -9.71 5.04
CA ASN A 122 17.19 -10.75 5.91
C ASN A 122 16.04 -11.64 6.40
N PRO A 123 15.93 -12.92 5.97
CA PRO A 123 14.84 -13.78 6.39
C PRO A 123 14.86 -14.07 7.90
N GLN A 124 16.01 -13.93 8.57
CA GLN A 124 16.10 -14.13 10.02
C GLN A 124 15.41 -13.02 10.82
N LEU A 125 15.11 -11.86 10.21
CA LEU A 125 14.37 -10.78 10.84
C LEU A 125 13.01 -11.26 11.35
N GLN A 126 12.33 -12.16 10.62
CA GLN A 126 11.01 -12.68 10.98
C GLN A 126 10.98 -13.31 12.38
N ASN A 127 12.09 -13.90 12.83
CA ASN A 127 12.19 -14.56 14.14
C ASN A 127 12.28 -13.55 15.30
N LYS A 128 12.45 -12.27 14.98
CA LYS A 128 12.58 -11.17 15.94
C LYS A 128 11.37 -10.23 15.92
N LEU A 129 10.51 -10.34 14.90
CA LEU A 129 9.27 -9.59 14.80
C LEU A 129 8.17 -10.26 15.64
N LYS A 130 7.21 -9.45 16.10
CA LYS A 130 6.02 -9.94 16.78
C LYS A 130 4.82 -9.71 15.87
N ALA A 131 4.10 -10.77 15.50
CA ALA A 131 2.88 -10.65 14.70
C ALA A 131 1.80 -9.87 15.47
N ASP A 132 1.07 -9.01 14.75
CA ASP A 132 -0.06 -8.24 15.27
C ASP A 132 -1.11 -8.08 14.17
N GLY A 133 -2.13 -8.95 14.20
CA GLY A 133 -3.08 -9.09 13.09
C GLY A 133 -2.38 -9.43 11.78
N ASP A 134 -2.62 -8.62 10.75
CA ASP A 134 -1.99 -8.74 9.43
C ASP A 134 -0.61 -8.04 9.34
N GLY A 135 -0.18 -7.37 10.43
CA GLY A 135 1.05 -6.59 10.49
C GLY A 135 2.10 -7.12 11.47
N TRP A 136 3.13 -6.30 11.67
CA TRP A 136 4.24 -6.56 12.58
C TRP A 136 4.42 -5.44 13.60
N ILE A 137 4.62 -5.83 14.85
CA ILE A 137 5.32 -4.99 15.82
C ILE A 137 6.82 -5.26 15.66
N VAL A 138 7.62 -4.19 15.62
CA VAL A 138 9.09 -4.24 15.53
C VAL A 138 9.68 -4.00 16.93
N PRO A 139 10.11 -5.05 17.67
CA PRO A 139 10.73 -4.86 18.98
C PRO A 139 12.13 -4.23 18.86
N PRO A 140 12.68 -3.64 19.94
CA PRO A 140 14.04 -3.06 19.92
C PRO A 140 15.13 -4.03 19.46
N ALA A 141 15.00 -5.34 19.73
CA ALA A 141 15.96 -6.35 19.28
C ALA A 141 15.91 -6.63 17.77
N ALA A 142 14.82 -6.27 17.09
CA ALA A 142 14.65 -6.40 15.64
C ALA A 142 15.05 -5.12 14.89
N ALA A 143 14.84 -3.94 15.50
CA ALA A 143 14.99 -2.63 14.86
C ALA A 143 16.32 -2.43 14.10
N PRO A 144 17.51 -2.83 14.60
CA PRO A 144 18.76 -2.67 13.86
C PRO A 144 18.85 -3.46 12.55
N GLN A 145 17.97 -4.45 12.36
CA GLN A 145 17.91 -5.30 11.18
C GLN A 145 16.65 -5.07 10.35
N ASP A 146 15.82 -4.09 10.74
CA ASP A 146 14.55 -3.79 10.08
C ASP A 146 14.73 -2.95 8.81
N TYR A 147 15.54 -3.46 7.89
CA TYR A 147 15.73 -2.86 6.58
C TYR A 147 15.64 -3.93 5.48
N GLY A 148 15.24 -3.46 4.30
CA GLY A 148 15.13 -4.28 3.10
C GLY A 148 15.48 -3.46 1.87
N LEU A 149 15.91 -4.15 0.83
CA LEU A 149 16.20 -3.56 -0.47
C LEU A 149 15.26 -4.14 -1.53
N VAL A 150 14.81 -3.27 -2.43
CA VAL A 150 14.06 -3.61 -3.62
C VAL A 150 14.92 -3.26 -4.83
N GLU A 151 15.31 -4.29 -5.59
CA GLU A 151 16.09 -4.17 -6.82
C GLU A 151 15.14 -3.96 -8.01
N ILE A 152 15.35 -2.91 -8.79
CA ILE A 152 14.76 -2.77 -10.13
C ILE A 152 15.53 -3.73 -11.05
N SER A 153 15.03 -4.95 -11.20
CA SER A 153 15.72 -6.06 -11.84
C SER A 153 15.70 -6.02 -13.38
N GLY A 154 14.84 -5.21 -13.98
CA GLY A 154 14.80 -4.97 -15.42
C GLY A 154 13.90 -3.81 -15.82
N GLY A 155 13.84 -3.55 -17.13
CA GLY A 155 13.12 -2.41 -17.71
C GLY A 155 13.91 -1.10 -17.67
N PRO A 156 13.32 0.00 -18.19
CA PRO A 156 13.92 1.32 -18.12
C PRO A 156 14.03 1.79 -16.67
N LEU A 157 15.14 2.46 -16.36
CA LEU A 157 15.30 3.11 -15.05
C LEU A 157 14.49 4.41 -15.00
N PRO A 158 13.94 4.76 -13.83
CA PRO A 158 13.30 6.06 -13.69
C PRO A 158 14.36 7.15 -13.80
N ASP A 159 14.04 8.23 -14.52
CA ASP A 159 14.85 9.45 -14.51
C ASP A 159 14.57 10.22 -13.21
N ILE A 160 15.13 9.69 -12.12
CA ILE A 160 15.06 10.19 -10.76
C ILE A 160 16.49 10.18 -10.20
N ARG A 161 16.88 11.29 -9.59
CA ARG A 161 18.15 11.37 -8.85
C ARG A 161 18.03 10.62 -7.51
N PRO A 162 18.83 9.56 -7.25
CA PRO A 162 18.85 8.89 -5.94
C PRO A 162 19.32 9.83 -4.82
N LEU A 163 19.01 9.47 -3.56
CA LEU A 163 19.53 10.16 -2.38
C LEU A 163 21.04 10.00 -2.21
#